data_AF-C0W2H7-F1
#
_entry.id   AF-C0W2H7-F1
#
_cell.length_a   1.000
_cell.length_b   1.000
_cell.length_c   1.000
_cell.angle_alpha   90.00
_cell.angle_beta   90.00
_cell.angle_gamma   90.00
#
_symmetry.space_group_name_H-M   'P 1'
#
loop_
_entity.id
_entity.type
_entity.pdbx_description
1 polymer ?
#
loop_
_entity_poly.entity_id
_entity_poly.type
_entity_poly.pdbx_seq_one_letter_code
_entity_poly.pdbx_strand_id
1 'polypeptide(L)'
;MAGEDSLEPGTGRAGAQAEEKGAVRRISYTPAVPDGPDCPWTRDRRTRWWLVVPADLLAVVLIAFFAAACVHDTSQAPELLVGGIISLLAGWVAAWLLARPSDHLETAGRDGASVVVMTWLVWVVARLVTGADGVLGFALMLACFMVIVMGGWRWLYGFAKAQESLTPKAIQRRLDAQEAAGSQSGASQEDED
;
A
#
# COMPACT_ATOMS: atom_id res chain seq x y z
N MET A 1 -39.44 58.76 -61.53
CA MET A 1 -40.41 58.69 -60.42
C MET A 1 -40.05 57.43 -59.64
N ALA A 2 -39.17 57.51 -58.64
CA ALA A 2 -39.36 57.99 -57.26
C ALA A 2 -39.94 56.88 -56.34
N GLY A 3 -39.25 56.66 -55.20
CA GLY A 3 -39.55 55.69 -54.12
C GLY A 3 -38.55 54.54 -54.13
N GLU A 4 -37.41 54.53 -53.43
CA GLU A 4 -37.17 54.72 -51.98
C GLU A 4 -38.15 53.92 -51.11
N ASP A 5 -37.69 52.75 -50.64
CA ASP A 5 -37.95 52.26 -49.28
C ASP A 5 -36.86 51.24 -48.89
N SER A 6 -35.89 51.78 -48.17
CA SER A 6 -35.00 51.06 -47.26
C SER A 6 -35.81 50.50 -46.10
N LEU A 7 -35.54 49.27 -45.65
CA LEU A 7 -35.73 48.86 -44.25
C LEU A 7 -34.99 47.54 -44.00
N GLU A 8 -33.83 47.67 -43.37
CA GLU A 8 -33.02 46.61 -42.78
C GLU A 8 -33.84 45.74 -41.80
N PRO A 9 -33.77 44.40 -41.86
CA PRO A 9 -34.19 43.58 -40.74
C PRO A 9 -33.11 43.65 -39.65
N GLY A 10 -33.31 44.61 -38.74
CA GLY A 10 -32.55 44.74 -37.51
C GLY A 10 -32.56 43.46 -36.67
N THR A 11 -31.36 43.02 -36.32
CA THR A 11 -30.98 42.53 -34.99
C THR A 11 -32.01 41.65 -34.26
N GLY A 12 -32.25 40.44 -34.78
CA GLY A 12 -32.75 39.30 -34.00
C GLY A 12 -31.64 38.56 -33.25
N ARG A 13 -30.61 39.26 -32.74
CA ARG A 13 -29.48 38.67 -32.00
C ARG A 13 -29.74 38.55 -30.49
N ALA A 14 -31.01 38.58 -30.09
CA ALA A 14 -31.43 38.50 -28.69
C ALA A 14 -31.84 37.08 -28.23
N GLY A 15 -31.98 36.12 -29.15
CA GLY A 15 -32.39 34.74 -28.83
C GLY A 15 -31.25 33.74 -28.62
N ALA A 16 -30.02 34.06 -29.04
CA ALA A 16 -28.91 33.10 -29.08
C ALA A 16 -27.87 33.27 -27.96
N GLN A 17 -28.00 34.29 -27.10
CA GLN A 17 -27.02 34.57 -26.02
C GLN A 17 -27.59 34.43 -24.60
N ALA A 18 -28.87 34.09 -24.44
CA ALA A 18 -29.48 33.94 -23.11
C ALA A 18 -29.42 32.52 -22.55
N GLU A 19 -29.08 31.50 -23.36
CA GLU A 19 -28.97 30.10 -22.92
C GLU A 19 -27.52 29.66 -22.64
N GLU A 20 -26.57 30.61 -22.62
CA GLU A 20 -25.18 30.37 -22.22
C GLU A 20 -24.90 30.91 -20.80
N LYS A 21 -25.91 30.84 -19.92
CA LYS A 21 -25.75 31.11 -18.48
C LYS A 21 -26.37 29.97 -17.69
N GLY A 22 -25.61 28.90 -17.50
CA GLY A 22 -26.03 27.84 -16.57
C GLY A 22 -25.44 26.46 -16.79
N ALA A 23 -24.65 26.23 -17.84
CA ALA A 23 -23.91 24.98 -17.94
C ALA A 23 -22.70 25.05 -17.01
N VAL A 24 -22.90 24.68 -15.74
CA VAL A 24 -21.81 24.28 -14.84
C VAL A 24 -21.07 23.17 -15.58
N ARG A 25 -19.97 23.52 -16.25
CA ARG A 25 -19.08 22.58 -16.91
C ARG A 25 -18.51 21.73 -15.80
N ARG A 26 -19.13 20.56 -15.57
CA ARG A 26 -18.69 19.59 -14.57
C ARG A 26 -17.29 19.19 -15.00
N ILE A 27 -16.27 19.72 -14.33
CA ILE A 27 -14.89 19.33 -14.57
C ILE A 27 -14.80 17.89 -14.05
N SER A 28 -14.96 16.93 -14.96
CA SER A 28 -14.66 15.54 -14.69
C SER A 28 -13.15 15.42 -14.67
N TYR A 29 -12.57 15.65 -13.50
CA TYR A 29 -11.18 15.37 -13.23
C TYR A 29 -11.09 13.90 -12.84
N THR A 30 -10.81 13.04 -13.81
CA THR A 30 -10.25 11.72 -13.54
C THR A 30 -8.75 11.91 -13.58
N PRO A 31 -8.06 12.06 -12.43
CA PRO A 31 -6.62 12.10 -12.47
C PRO A 31 -6.15 10.82 -13.16
N ALA A 32 -5.18 10.93 -14.06
CA ALA A 32 -4.43 9.77 -14.53
C ALA A 32 -3.51 9.32 -13.38
N VAL A 33 -4.10 8.95 -12.25
CA VAL A 33 -3.46 8.06 -11.30
C VAL A 33 -3.52 6.72 -12.01
N PRO A 34 -2.38 6.09 -12.34
CA PRO A 34 -2.41 4.77 -12.94
C PRO A 34 -2.85 3.81 -11.86
N ASP A 35 -4.15 3.74 -11.57
CA ASP A 35 -4.69 2.88 -10.52
C ASP A 35 -4.71 1.45 -11.05
N GLY A 36 -3.81 0.65 -10.51
CA GLY A 36 -3.57 -0.73 -10.91
C GLY A 36 -2.14 -1.17 -10.60
N PRO A 37 -1.76 -2.40 -10.92
CA PRO A 37 -0.38 -2.89 -10.78
C PRO A 37 0.68 -1.98 -11.45
N ASP A 38 0.26 -1.16 -12.43
CA ASP A 38 1.08 -0.27 -13.24
C ASP A 38 1.29 1.16 -12.66
N CYS A 39 1.04 1.40 -11.37
CA CYS A 39 1.37 2.69 -10.75
C CYS A 39 2.89 3.02 -10.87
N PRO A 40 3.31 4.24 -11.21
CA PRO A 40 4.73 4.61 -11.25
C PRO A 40 5.45 4.51 -9.89
N TRP A 41 4.73 4.48 -8.77
CA TRP A 41 5.31 4.23 -7.43
C TRP A 41 5.35 2.74 -7.04
N THR A 42 4.73 1.85 -7.83
CA THR A 42 4.86 0.37 -7.76
C THR A 42 5.79 -0.19 -8.84
N ARG A 43 5.92 0.51 -9.98
CA ARG A 43 6.54 0.07 -11.25
C ARG A 43 8.01 -0.39 -11.19
N ASP A 44 8.73 -0.22 -10.08
CA ASP A 44 10.16 -0.61 -10.08
C ASP A 44 10.79 -0.80 -8.70
N ARG A 45 9.97 -1.02 -7.65
CA ARG A 45 10.53 -1.32 -6.33
C ARG A 45 10.39 -2.80 -6.04
N ARG A 46 11.47 -3.53 -6.31
CA ARG A 46 11.70 -4.87 -5.77
C ARG A 46 11.38 -4.87 -4.28
N THR A 47 10.85 -6.01 -3.80
CA THR A 47 10.65 -6.28 -2.38
C THR A 47 11.86 -5.79 -1.59
N ARG A 48 11.62 -4.94 -0.59
CA ARG A 48 12.69 -4.48 0.32
C ARG A 48 13.02 -5.62 1.28
N TRP A 49 13.80 -6.59 0.80
CA TRP A 49 14.21 -7.78 1.54
C TRP A 49 14.77 -7.46 2.92
N TRP A 50 15.47 -6.33 3.05
CA TRP A 50 16.03 -5.86 4.32
C TRP A 50 14.97 -5.48 5.37
N LEU A 51 13.73 -5.18 5.00
CA LEU A 51 12.64 -4.91 5.93
C LEU A 51 11.78 -6.15 6.18
N VAL A 52 11.45 -6.87 5.10
CA VAL A 52 10.51 -8.00 5.18
C VAL A 52 11.08 -9.16 6.00
N VAL A 53 12.35 -9.51 5.78
CA VAL A 53 12.99 -10.65 6.47
C VAL A 53 13.10 -10.39 7.99
N PRO A 54 13.61 -9.23 8.47
CA PRO A 54 13.62 -8.96 9.90
C PRO A 54 12.22 -8.85 10.53
N ALA A 55 11.25 -8.27 9.82
CA ALA A 55 9.87 -8.17 10.31
C ALA A 55 9.22 -9.54 10.48
N ASP A 56 9.39 -10.44 9.51
CA ASP A 56 8.88 -11.81 9.59
C ASP A 56 9.59 -12.62 10.68
N LEU A 57 10.91 -12.45 10.85
CA LEU A 57 11.64 -13.08 11.94
C LEU A 57 11.14 -12.59 13.31
N LEU A 58 10.95 -11.28 13.48
CA LEU A 58 10.40 -10.72 14.72
C LEU A 58 8.96 -11.24 14.98
N ALA A 59 8.16 -11.37 13.93
CA ALA A 59 6.83 -11.94 14.01
C ALA A 59 6.89 -13.40 14.50
N VAL A 60 7.75 -14.24 13.92
CA VAL A 60 7.93 -15.64 14.35
C VAL A 60 8.40 -15.72 15.80
N VAL A 61 9.34 -14.87 16.21
CA VAL A 61 9.80 -14.78 17.60
C VAL A 61 8.60 -14.52 18.52
N LEU A 62 7.81 -13.48 18.21
CA LEU A 62 6.65 -13.10 19.01
C LEU A 62 5.59 -14.23 19.06
N ILE A 63 5.32 -14.86 17.92
CA ILE A 63 4.37 -15.98 17.81
C ILE A 63 4.83 -17.18 18.64
N ALA A 64 6.13 -17.52 18.61
CA ALA A 64 6.67 -18.62 19.40
C ALA A 64 6.50 -18.37 20.92
N PHE A 65 6.76 -17.14 21.39
CA PHE A 65 6.53 -16.77 22.78
C PHE A 65 5.05 -16.80 23.17
N PHE A 66 4.15 -16.28 22.32
CA PHE A 66 2.71 -16.34 22.59
C PHE A 66 2.17 -17.75 22.56
N ALA A 67 2.62 -18.58 21.63
CA ALA A 67 2.26 -19.99 21.56
C ALA A 67 2.70 -20.74 22.84
N ALA A 68 3.95 -20.52 23.30
CA ALA A 68 4.45 -21.07 24.56
C ALA A 68 3.63 -20.59 25.78
N ALA A 69 3.24 -19.31 25.78
CA ALA A 69 2.40 -18.73 26.83
C ALA A 69 0.99 -19.34 26.85
N CYS A 70 0.38 -19.59 25.68
CA CYS A 70 -0.93 -20.21 25.56
C CYS A 70 -0.97 -21.67 26.06
N VAL A 71 0.14 -22.40 25.97
CA VAL A 71 0.27 -23.74 26.55
C VAL A 71 0.74 -23.74 28.00
N HIS A 72 0.91 -22.56 28.59
CA HIS A 72 1.41 -22.36 29.95
C HIS A 72 2.75 -23.07 30.24
N ASP A 73 3.58 -23.25 29.20
CA ASP A 73 4.87 -23.93 29.30
C ASP A 73 5.93 -23.15 28.50
N THR A 74 6.68 -22.32 29.23
CA THR A 74 7.74 -21.49 28.65
C THR A 74 8.97 -22.28 28.24
N SER A 75 9.13 -23.52 28.71
CA SER A 75 10.26 -24.37 28.33
C SER A 75 10.18 -24.83 26.86
N GLN A 76 8.98 -24.79 26.28
CA GLN A 76 8.74 -25.08 24.86
C GLN A 76 9.09 -23.91 23.92
N ALA A 77 9.33 -22.70 24.46
CA ALA A 77 9.60 -21.52 23.63
C ALA A 77 10.80 -21.69 22.67
N PRO A 78 11.95 -22.27 23.06
CA PRO A 78 13.08 -22.48 22.15
C PRO A 78 12.74 -23.46 21.02
N GLU A 79 12.01 -24.53 21.32
CA GLU A 79 11.60 -25.52 20.32
C GLU A 79 10.62 -24.91 19.32
N LEU A 80 9.62 -24.18 19.82
CA LEU A 80 8.65 -23.45 18.98
C LEU A 80 9.36 -22.38 18.14
N LEU A 81 10.37 -21.71 18.68
CA LEU A 81 11.14 -20.72 17.94
C LEU A 81 11.91 -21.36 16.78
N VAL A 82 12.64 -22.45 17.04
CA VAL A 82 13.39 -23.17 16.00
C VAL A 82 12.43 -23.72 14.94
N GLY A 83 11.33 -24.35 15.35
CA GLY A 83 10.30 -24.85 14.45
C GLY A 83 9.66 -23.73 13.62
N GLY A 84 9.40 -22.58 14.23
CA GLY A 84 8.87 -21.39 13.56
C GLY A 84 9.84 -20.81 12.52
N ILE A 85 11.13 -20.71 12.84
CA ILE A 85 12.16 -20.21 11.90
C ILE A 85 12.29 -21.14 10.70
N ILE A 86 12.37 -22.46 10.93
CA ILE A 86 12.44 -23.45 9.85
C ILE A 86 11.19 -23.37 8.97
N SER A 87 10.02 -23.28 9.60
CA SER A 87 8.74 -23.18 8.89
C SER A 87 8.63 -21.90 8.08
N LEU A 88 9.17 -20.78 8.58
CA LEU A 88 9.23 -19.51 7.85
C LEU A 88 10.10 -19.63 6.60
N LEU A 89 11.31 -20.18 6.73
CA LEU A 89 12.22 -20.35 5.59
C LEU A 89 11.60 -21.27 4.53
N ALA A 90 11.03 -22.40 4.95
CA ALA A 90 10.34 -23.33 4.07
C ALA A 90 9.08 -22.70 3.44
N GLY A 91 8.31 -21.95 4.23
CA GLY A 91 7.12 -21.23 3.77
C GLY A 91 7.45 -20.18 2.72
N TRP A 92 8.55 -19.45 2.90
CA TRP A 92 9.10 -18.52 1.91
C TRP A 92 9.50 -19.23 0.62
N VAL A 93 10.23 -20.35 0.70
CA VAL A 93 10.62 -21.13 -0.47
C VAL A 93 9.38 -21.66 -1.20
N ALA A 94 8.40 -22.20 -0.47
CA ALA A 94 7.16 -22.70 -1.04
C ALA A 94 6.35 -21.58 -1.71
N ALA A 95 6.16 -20.44 -1.03
CA ALA A 95 5.48 -19.28 -1.59
C ALA A 95 6.18 -18.76 -2.84
N TRP A 96 7.52 -18.70 -2.83
CA TRP A 96 8.31 -18.29 -4.00
C TRP A 96 8.14 -19.22 -5.20
N LEU A 97 8.11 -20.55 -4.97
CA LEU A 97 7.86 -21.54 -6.02
C LEU A 97 6.44 -21.44 -6.58
N LEU A 98 5.44 -21.19 -5.73
CA LEU A 98 4.04 -21.07 -6.15
C LEU A 98 3.74 -19.74 -6.87
N ALA A 99 4.35 -18.64 -6.42
CA ALA A 99 4.08 -17.32 -6.97
C ALA A 99 4.85 -17.03 -8.27
N ARG A 100 6.04 -17.65 -8.47
CA ARG A 100 7.08 -17.15 -9.42
C ARG A 100 7.41 -15.66 -9.10
N PRO A 101 8.48 -15.02 -9.63
CA PRO A 101 8.97 -13.76 -9.05
C PRO A 101 8.05 -12.58 -9.39
N SER A 102 6.95 -12.42 -8.66
CA SER A 102 6.20 -11.18 -8.55
C SER A 102 6.64 -10.43 -7.28
N ASP A 103 7.17 -9.23 -7.49
CA ASP A 103 8.11 -8.53 -6.61
C ASP A 103 7.48 -7.81 -5.38
N HIS A 104 6.38 -8.31 -4.81
CA HIS A 104 5.58 -7.57 -3.81
C HIS A 104 5.17 -8.33 -2.54
N LEU A 105 6.08 -9.13 -1.98
CA LEU A 105 5.87 -9.96 -0.77
C LEU A 105 5.66 -9.14 0.52
N GLU A 106 6.05 -7.87 0.51
CA GLU A 106 5.79 -6.89 1.58
C GLU A 106 4.31 -6.45 1.66
N THR A 107 3.52 -6.72 0.62
CA THR A 107 2.13 -6.25 0.53
C THR A 107 1.19 -7.26 1.16
N ALA A 108 0.16 -6.79 1.87
CA ALA A 108 -0.92 -7.64 2.39
C ALA A 108 -1.80 -8.31 1.30
N GLY A 109 -1.45 -8.13 0.02
CA GLY A 109 -2.12 -8.78 -1.11
C GLY A 109 -1.80 -10.27 -1.22
N ARG A 110 -2.08 -10.85 -2.39
CA ARG A 110 -1.99 -12.30 -2.65
C ARG A 110 -0.62 -12.90 -2.30
N ASP A 111 0.45 -12.19 -2.64
CA ASP A 111 1.81 -12.73 -2.52
C ASP A 111 2.28 -12.75 -1.05
N GLY A 112 2.04 -11.69 -0.28
CA GLY A 112 2.33 -11.69 1.16
C GLY A 112 1.45 -12.66 1.95
N ALA A 113 0.17 -12.82 1.57
CA ALA A 113 -0.72 -13.82 2.16
C ALA A 113 -0.23 -15.26 1.92
N SER A 114 0.38 -15.54 0.76
CA SER A 114 0.91 -16.87 0.45
C SER A 114 2.04 -17.28 1.40
N VAL A 115 2.93 -16.35 1.78
CA VAL A 115 4.01 -16.61 2.75
C VAL A 115 3.42 -16.97 4.11
N VAL A 116 2.40 -16.23 4.56
CA VAL A 116 1.73 -16.48 5.85
C VAL A 116 1.07 -17.86 5.86
N VAL A 117 0.31 -18.19 4.80
CA VAL A 117 -0.38 -19.47 4.68
C VAL A 117 0.62 -20.63 4.58
N MET A 118 1.68 -20.51 3.78
CA MET A 118 2.67 -21.57 3.61
C MET A 118 3.48 -21.78 4.89
N THR A 119 3.88 -20.71 5.58
CA THR A 119 4.58 -20.79 6.87
C THR A 119 3.71 -21.50 7.91
N TRP A 120 2.42 -21.15 7.99
CA TRP A 120 1.46 -21.82 8.86
C TRP A 120 1.31 -23.31 8.52
N LEU A 121 1.11 -23.64 7.24
CA LEU A 121 0.97 -25.03 6.78
C LEU A 121 2.19 -25.87 7.14
N VAL A 122 3.40 -25.37 6.84
CA VAL A 122 4.65 -26.10 7.15
C VAL A 122 4.77 -26.33 8.66
N TRP A 123 4.44 -25.34 9.48
CA TRP A 123 4.56 -25.48 10.93
C TRP A 123 3.56 -26.50 11.50
N VAL A 124 2.32 -26.49 11.00
CA VAL A 124 1.29 -27.48 11.39
C VAL A 124 1.70 -28.89 10.92
N VAL A 125 2.18 -29.04 9.69
CA VAL A 125 2.64 -30.33 9.16
C VAL A 125 3.85 -30.85 9.94
N ALA A 126 4.81 -30.00 10.27
CA ALA A 126 5.95 -30.40 11.10
C ALA A 126 5.49 -30.94 12.46
N ARG A 127 4.50 -30.29 13.08
CA ARG A 127 3.93 -30.74 14.36
C ARG A 127 3.09 -32.03 14.24
N LEU A 128 2.43 -32.24 13.11
CA LEU A 128 1.76 -33.53 12.80
C LEU A 128 2.78 -34.67 12.69
N VAL A 129 3.89 -34.43 12.00
CA VAL A 129 4.95 -35.43 11.80
C VAL A 129 5.64 -35.81 13.10
N THR A 130 5.76 -34.88 14.07
CA THR A 130 6.31 -35.17 15.40
C THR A 130 5.32 -35.85 16.33
N GLY A 131 4.05 -36.01 15.93
CA GLY A 131 3.03 -36.69 16.73
C GLY A 131 2.60 -35.92 17.98
N ALA A 132 2.73 -34.59 17.99
CA ALA A 132 2.32 -33.79 19.14
C ALA A 132 0.79 -33.82 19.31
N ASP A 133 0.32 -33.80 20.56
CA ASP A 133 -1.12 -33.75 20.85
C ASP A 133 -1.74 -32.37 20.57
N GLY A 134 -3.07 -32.34 20.41
CA GLY A 134 -3.82 -31.09 20.32
C GLY A 134 -3.56 -30.26 19.05
N VAL A 135 -3.11 -30.89 17.96
CA VAL A 135 -2.72 -30.20 16.73
C VAL A 135 -3.79 -29.27 16.19
N LEU A 136 -5.07 -29.64 16.25
CA LEU A 136 -6.15 -28.79 15.75
C LEU A 136 -6.24 -27.46 16.52
N GLY A 137 -6.16 -27.52 17.86
CA GLY A 137 -6.17 -26.34 18.71
C GLY A 137 -4.93 -25.47 18.48
N PHE A 138 -3.76 -26.09 18.40
CA PHE A 138 -2.52 -25.41 18.06
C PHE A 138 -2.59 -24.75 16.68
N ALA A 139 -3.12 -25.44 15.66
CA ALA A 139 -3.23 -24.93 14.30
C ALA A 139 -4.15 -23.70 14.23
N LEU A 140 -5.28 -23.72 14.93
CA LEU A 140 -6.20 -22.58 15.00
C LEU A 140 -5.59 -21.40 15.76
N MET A 141 -4.99 -21.65 16.92
CA MET A 141 -4.26 -20.64 17.69
C MET A 141 -3.15 -20.01 16.85
N LEU A 142 -2.33 -20.83 16.18
CA LEU A 142 -1.25 -20.39 15.33
C LEU A 142 -1.77 -19.58 14.14
N ALA A 143 -2.88 -20.00 13.51
CA ALA A 143 -3.51 -19.24 12.43
C ALA A 143 -3.91 -17.83 12.91
N CYS A 144 -4.51 -17.71 14.09
CA CYS A 144 -4.87 -16.41 14.67
C CYS A 144 -3.62 -15.52 14.86
N PHE A 145 -2.57 -16.06 15.46
CA PHE A 145 -1.33 -15.30 15.66
C PHE A 145 -0.63 -14.93 14.35
N MET A 146 -0.66 -15.80 13.35
CA MET A 146 -0.14 -15.53 12.01
C MET A 146 -0.88 -14.36 11.33
N VAL A 147 -2.22 -14.36 11.39
CA VAL A 147 -3.04 -13.28 10.84
C VAL A 147 -2.76 -11.96 11.56
N ILE A 148 -2.70 -11.98 12.90
CA ILE A 148 -2.51 -10.77 13.71
C ILE A 148 -1.10 -10.21 13.55
N VAL A 149 -0.06 -11.04 13.68
CA VAL A 149 1.32 -10.57 13.75
C VAL A 149 1.94 -10.46 12.37
N MET A 150 2.03 -11.56 11.61
CA MET A 150 2.62 -11.55 10.26
C MET A 150 1.73 -10.82 9.26
N GLY A 151 0.41 -10.97 9.35
CA GLY A 151 -0.54 -10.22 8.53
C GLY A 151 -0.62 -8.75 8.95
N GLY A 152 -0.75 -8.49 10.26
CA GLY A 152 -0.94 -7.13 10.78
C GLY A 152 0.20 -6.17 10.45
N TRP A 153 1.47 -6.59 10.51
CA TRP A 153 2.57 -5.70 10.14
C TRP A 153 2.55 -5.34 8.65
N ARG A 154 2.14 -6.26 7.76
CA ARG A 154 2.00 -6.00 6.31
C ARG A 154 0.87 -5.02 6.02
N TRP A 155 -0.23 -5.11 6.76
CA TRP A 155 -1.32 -4.13 6.72
C TRP A 155 -0.87 -2.76 7.23
N LEU A 156 -0.17 -2.72 8.35
CA LEU A 156 0.37 -1.48 8.91
C LEU A 156 1.41 -0.84 7.98
N TYR A 157 2.25 -1.65 7.35
CA TYR A 157 3.19 -1.21 6.33
C TYR A 157 2.47 -0.63 5.12
N GLY A 158 1.44 -1.30 4.61
CA GLY A 158 0.58 -0.80 3.54
C GLY A 158 -0.09 0.53 3.90
N PHE A 159 -0.59 0.67 5.14
CA PHE A 159 -1.17 1.91 5.65
C PHE A 159 -0.14 3.04 5.74
N ALA A 160 1.03 2.80 6.36
CA ALA A 160 2.10 3.79 6.46
C ALA A 160 2.56 4.26 5.08
N LYS A 161 2.68 3.33 4.12
CA LYS A 161 3.00 3.62 2.73
C LYS A 161 1.91 4.45 2.04
N ALA A 162 0.63 4.19 2.34
CA ALA A 162 -0.47 5.01 1.85
C ALA A 162 -0.42 6.44 2.44
N GLN A 163 -0.03 6.59 3.71
CA GLN A 163 0.16 7.91 4.33
C GLN A 163 1.34 8.69 3.71
N GLU A 164 2.46 8.03 3.42
CA GLU A 164 3.56 8.64 2.67
C GLU A 164 3.15 9.07 1.25
N SER A 165 2.16 8.41 0.66
CA SER A 165 1.59 8.82 -0.62
C SER A 165 0.69 10.06 -0.50
N LEU A 166 0.08 10.28 0.68
CA LEU A 166 -0.79 11.43 0.98
C LEU A 166 0.01 12.70 1.34
N THR A 167 1.32 12.60 1.58
CA THR A 167 2.25 13.73 1.62
C THR A 167 3.03 13.75 0.31
N PRO A 168 2.48 14.30 -0.79
CA PRO A 168 3.09 14.11 -2.09
C PRO A 168 4.40 14.90 -2.08
N LYS A 169 5.52 14.19 -2.24
CA LYS A 169 6.84 14.81 -2.46
C LYS A 169 6.81 15.83 -3.61
N ALA A 170 5.85 15.70 -4.53
CA ALA A 170 5.59 16.68 -5.57
C ALA A 170 4.98 18.00 -5.05
N ILE A 171 4.12 17.97 -4.03
CA ILE A 171 3.61 19.18 -3.36
C ILE A 171 4.71 19.80 -2.52
N GLN A 172 5.48 18.99 -1.77
CA GLN A 172 6.62 19.49 -1.00
C GLN A 172 7.65 20.17 -1.92
N ARG A 173 8.03 19.55 -3.05
CA ARG A 173 8.92 20.17 -4.05
C ARG A 173 8.38 21.47 -4.64
N ARG A 174 7.06 21.60 -4.78
CA ARG A 174 6.44 22.83 -5.27
C ARG A 174 6.47 23.93 -4.21
N LEU A 175 6.24 23.58 -2.94
CA LEU A 175 6.37 24.49 -1.80
C LEU A 175 7.82 24.94 -1.64
N ASP A 176 8.78 24.01 -1.66
CA ASP A 176 10.22 24.32 -1.55
C ASP A 176 10.68 25.22 -2.73
N ALA A 177 10.17 25.00 -3.94
CA ALA A 177 10.47 25.83 -5.10
C ALA A 177 9.82 27.23 -5.01
N GLN A 178 8.62 27.34 -4.44
CA GLN A 178 7.96 28.62 -4.20
C GLN A 178 8.65 29.41 -3.09
N GLU A 179 9.12 28.74 -2.03
CA GLU A 179 9.88 29.35 -0.94
C GLU A 179 11.23 29.88 -1.44
N ALA A 180 11.95 29.10 -2.25
CA ALA A 180 13.20 29.54 -2.89
C ALA A 180 13.00 30.73 -3.83
N ALA A 181 11.92 30.77 -4.62
CA ALA A 181 11.60 31.88 -5.50
C ALA A 181 11.18 33.15 -4.71
N GLY A 182 10.45 32.99 -3.61
CA GLY A 182 10.07 34.08 -2.71
C GLY A 182 11.28 34.72 -2.02
N SER A 183 12.24 33.92 -1.55
CA SER A 183 13.49 34.43 -0.97
C SER A 183 14.36 35.17 -1.97
N GLN A 184 14.41 34.73 -3.24
CA GLN A 184 15.13 35.44 -4.30
C GLN A 184 14.48 36.79 -4.64
N SER A 185 13.15 36.85 -4.71
CA SER A 185 12.41 38.09 -4.98
C SER A 185 12.57 39.12 -3.86
N GLY A 186 12.63 38.69 -2.60
CA GLY A 186 12.86 39.56 -1.46
C GLY A 186 14.29 40.13 -1.44
N ALA A 187 15.30 39.31 -1.74
CA ALA A 187 16.70 39.75 -1.78
C ALA A 187 16.96 40.77 -2.91
N SER A 188 16.37 40.58 -4.09
CA SER A 188 16.50 41.55 -5.20
C SER A 188 15.80 42.89 -4.94
N GLN A 189 14.86 42.94 -4.00
CA GLN A 189 14.11 44.15 -3.67
C GLN A 189 14.79 44.97 -2.56
N GLU A 190 15.65 44.35 -1.74
CA GLU A 190 16.51 45.05 -0.76
C GLU A 190 17.76 45.68 -1.40
N ASP A 191 18.19 45.22 -2.58
CA ASP A 191 19.35 45.77 -3.31
C ASP A 191 19.00 47.00 -4.20
N GLU A 192 17.71 47.31 -4.39
CA GLU A 192 17.22 48.46 -5.20
C GLU A 192 16.83 49.71 -4.37
N ASP A 193 16.80 49.61 -3.03
CA ASP A 193 16.53 50.72 -2.09
C ASP A 193 17.84 51.31 -1.50
#